data_AF-A0A1I4NQL9-F1
#
_entry.id   AF-A0A1I4NQL9-F1
#
_cell.length_a   1.000
_cell.length_b   1.000
_cell.length_c   1.000
_cell.angle_alpha   90.00
_cell.angle_beta   90.00
_cell.angle_gamma   90.00
#
_symmetry.space_group_name_H-M   'P 1'
#
loop_
_entity.id
_entity.type
_entity.pdbx_description
1 polymer ?
#
loop_
_entity_poly.entity_id
_entity_poly.type
_entity_poly.pdbx_seq_one_letter_code
_entity_poly.pdbx_strand_id
1 'polypeptide(L)'
;MRYSRQTDMEGLFKIIKLLVDSKRAGTWKLSHSCLVLGLILVITGFIGFCTNMFIRNNHGPLFLCILMFGCLLTIVFSIIVRFQSMSSHSRSAEEAGKKGEQHIAHQLAFLGDDYKVFNHVFVNIKGEQQEIDHIVVGPNGIFHIESKAYSGNLTFTSTGLSKDGQSIEDPTGQVYRHQFIMESILKNSGLNCDVAGVICFSNPNSTLNGCSPAFITCKVDRLIHLIKVDQSKTLLDSSSIKQIADCIERSIVNDNTKMK
;
A
#
# COMPACT_ATOMS: atom_id res chain seq x y z
N MET A 1 33.56 24.32 -36.38
CA MET A 1 32.13 24.65 -36.15
C MET A 1 31.43 23.42 -35.57
N ARG A 2 31.29 23.35 -34.24
CA ARG A 2 30.48 22.34 -33.51
C ARG A 2 29.52 23.11 -32.62
N TYR A 3 28.42 23.59 -33.20
CA TYR A 3 27.35 24.24 -32.46
C TYR A 3 26.07 24.05 -33.26
N SER A 4 25.30 22.99 -32.96
CA SER A 4 23.86 22.90 -33.30
C SER A 4 23.18 21.59 -32.87
N ARG A 5 23.90 20.49 -32.55
CA ARG A 5 23.24 19.22 -32.18
C ARG A 5 22.77 19.09 -30.73
N GLN A 6 23.25 19.94 -29.82
CA GLN A 6 22.94 19.79 -28.38
C GLN A 6 21.66 20.54 -27.99
N THR A 7 21.25 21.53 -28.78
CA THR A 7 20.03 22.34 -28.58
C THR A 7 18.73 21.62 -28.94
N ASP A 8 18.75 20.64 -29.85
CA ASP A 8 17.55 19.89 -30.24
C ASP A 8 17.09 18.87 -29.20
N MET A 9 18.04 18.22 -28.51
CA MET A 9 17.69 17.22 -27.48
C MET A 9 17.10 17.87 -26.23
N GLU A 10 17.62 19.02 -25.82
CA GLU A 10 17.07 19.84 -24.72
C GLU A 10 15.65 20.31 -25.04
N GLY A 11 15.40 20.75 -26.28
CA GLY A 11 14.06 21.12 -26.74
C GLY A 11 13.08 19.94 -26.71
N LEU A 12 13.52 18.76 -27.16
CA LEU A 12 12.71 17.54 -27.14
C LEU A 12 12.38 17.11 -25.70
N PHE A 13 13.35 17.13 -24.79
CA PHE A 13 13.12 16.80 -23.37
C PHE A 13 12.17 17.80 -22.70
N LYS A 14 12.26 19.09 -23.04
CA LYS A 14 11.36 20.12 -22.51
C LYS A 14 9.92 19.93 -23.00
N ILE A 15 9.73 19.57 -24.27
CA ILE A 15 8.42 19.24 -24.85
C ILE A 15 7.84 17.98 -24.20
N ILE A 16 8.64 16.93 -24.03
CA ILE A 16 8.21 15.68 -23.36
C ILE A 16 7.78 15.97 -21.91
N LYS A 17 8.55 16.79 -21.19
CA LYS A 17 8.23 17.16 -19.81
C LYS A 17 6.93 17.98 -19.73
N LEU A 18 6.71 18.93 -20.64
CA LEU A 18 5.47 19.69 -20.73
C LEU A 18 4.25 18.81 -21.05
N LEU A 19 4.40 17.80 -21.92
CA LEU A 19 3.35 16.84 -22.24
C LEU A 19 3.02 15.93 -21.04
N VAL A 20 4.03 15.52 -20.27
CA VAL A 20 3.87 14.70 -19.07
C VAL A 20 3.20 15.48 -17.93
N ASP A 21 3.63 16.71 -17.68
CA ASP A 21 3.05 17.56 -16.63
C ASP A 21 1.61 17.96 -16.96
N SER A 22 1.30 18.17 -18.23
CA SER A 22 -0.07 18.41 -18.71
C SER A 22 -1.00 17.20 -18.50
N LYS A 23 -0.49 15.97 -18.62
CA LYS A 23 -1.25 14.73 -18.31
C LYS A 23 -1.56 14.61 -16.81
N ARG A 24 -0.66 15.10 -15.95
CA ARG A 24 -0.79 15.09 -14.48
C ARG A 24 -1.84 16.09 -13.96
N ALA A 25 -2.05 17.19 -14.69
CA ALA A 25 -3.01 18.25 -14.35
C ALA A 25 -4.49 17.90 -14.67
N GLY A 26 -4.80 16.70 -15.18
CA GLY A 26 -6.18 16.26 -15.42
C GLY A 26 -6.92 16.99 -16.55
N THR A 27 -6.23 17.80 -17.36
CA THR A 27 -6.84 18.61 -18.43
C THR A 27 -7.07 17.84 -19.73
N TRP A 28 -6.57 16.61 -19.86
CA TRP A 28 -6.81 15.77 -21.04
C TRP A 28 -8.06 14.93 -20.86
N LYS A 29 -9.23 15.54 -21.04
CA LYS A 29 -10.40 14.82 -21.59
C LYS A 29 -10.22 14.67 -23.10
N LEU A 30 -9.10 14.10 -23.54
CA LEU A 30 -9.08 13.55 -24.89
C LEU A 30 -9.91 12.28 -24.79
N SER A 31 -11.20 12.40 -25.15
CA SER A 31 -12.11 11.26 -25.22
C SER A 31 -11.38 10.12 -25.92
N HIS A 32 -11.49 8.89 -25.42
CA HIS A 32 -10.93 7.71 -26.08
C HIS A 32 -11.30 7.69 -27.58
N SER A 33 -12.42 8.31 -27.96
CA SER A 33 -12.85 8.57 -29.33
C SER A 33 -11.85 9.35 -30.19
N CYS A 34 -11.16 10.38 -29.66
CA CYS A 34 -10.19 11.17 -30.41
C CYS A 34 -8.90 10.40 -30.71
N LEU A 35 -8.45 9.54 -29.78
CA LEU A 35 -7.30 8.66 -30.01
C LEU A 35 -7.63 7.59 -31.07
N VAL A 36 -8.85 7.04 -31.02
CA VAL A 36 -9.33 6.08 -32.01
C VAL A 36 -9.45 6.73 -33.40
N LEU A 37 -9.99 7.94 -33.50
CA LEU A 37 -10.07 8.69 -34.76
C LEU A 37 -8.69 9.03 -35.33
N GLY A 38 -7.74 9.44 -34.47
CA GLY A 38 -6.35 9.67 -34.88
C GLY A 38 -5.69 8.40 -35.43
N LEU A 39 -5.94 7.25 -34.78
CA LEU A 39 -5.45 5.96 -35.24
C LEU A 39 -6.04 5.57 -36.61
N ILE A 40 -7.35 5.78 -36.81
CA ILE A 40 -8.03 5.48 -38.08
C ILE A 40 -7.47 6.33 -39.23
N LEU A 41 -7.20 7.61 -39.00
CA LEU A 41 -6.61 8.50 -40.02
C LEU A 41 -5.18 8.09 -40.39
N VAL A 42 -4.38 7.65 -39.41
CA VAL A 42 -3.03 7.13 -39.67
C VAL A 42 -3.11 5.83 -40.46
N ILE A 43 -4.01 4.90 -40.09
CA ILE A 43 -4.19 3.62 -40.80
C ILE A 43 -4.67 3.84 -42.24
N THR A 44 -5.66 4.71 -42.45
CA THR A 44 -6.21 4.99 -43.79
C THR A 44 -5.21 5.72 -44.69
N GLY A 45 -4.47 6.70 -44.16
CA GLY A 45 -3.37 7.35 -44.87
C GLY A 45 -2.25 6.39 -45.23
N PHE A 46 -1.94 5.45 -44.32
CA PHE A 46 -0.95 4.40 -44.56
C PHE A 46 -1.40 3.43 -45.65
N ILE A 47 -2.66 2.98 -45.66
CA ILE A 47 -3.22 2.12 -46.72
C ILE A 47 -3.12 2.79 -48.10
N GLY A 48 -3.45 4.09 -48.20
CA GLY A 48 -3.34 4.85 -49.46
C GLY A 48 -1.90 5.01 -49.96
N PHE A 49 -0.93 5.13 -49.05
CA PHE A 49 0.49 5.12 -49.39
C PHE A 49 0.95 3.73 -49.87
N CYS A 50 0.44 2.65 -49.25
CA CYS A 50 0.75 1.27 -49.59
C CYS A 50 0.26 0.86 -50.99
N THR A 51 -0.97 1.24 -51.36
CA THR A 51 -1.51 0.97 -52.70
C THR A 51 -0.71 1.69 -53.78
N ASN A 52 -0.28 2.93 -53.53
CA ASN A 52 0.56 3.70 -54.45
C ASN A 52 1.98 3.11 -54.59
N MET A 53 2.55 2.57 -53.50
CA MET A 53 3.90 1.98 -53.52
C MET A 53 3.94 0.58 -54.14
N PHE A 54 2.89 -0.23 -53.95
CA PHE A 54 2.75 -1.59 -54.53
C PHE A 54 2.58 -1.55 -56.05
N ILE A 55 1.86 -0.56 -56.57
CA ILE A 55 1.66 -0.40 -58.03
C ILE A 55 2.97 -0.01 -58.73
N ARG A 56 3.95 0.59 -58.01
CA ARG A 56 5.10 1.24 -58.66
C ARG A 56 6.44 0.49 -58.55
N ASN A 57 6.68 -0.40 -57.59
CA ASN A 57 7.96 -1.14 -57.50
C ASN A 57 7.90 -2.46 -56.70
N ASN A 58 8.73 -3.44 -57.09
CA ASN A 58 8.86 -4.79 -56.54
C ASN A 58 9.56 -4.87 -55.14
N HIS A 59 9.24 -3.95 -54.21
CA HIS A 59 9.87 -3.85 -52.87
C HIS A 59 9.05 -4.47 -51.72
N GLY A 60 8.14 -5.40 -52.01
CA GLY A 60 7.26 -6.05 -51.03
C GLY A 60 7.94 -6.59 -49.75
N PRO A 61 9.15 -7.20 -49.81
CA PRO A 61 9.80 -7.75 -48.61
C PRO A 61 10.23 -6.68 -47.59
N LEU A 62 10.73 -5.52 -48.04
CA LEU A 62 11.22 -4.47 -47.15
C LEU A 62 10.07 -3.81 -46.38
N PHE A 63 8.89 -3.75 -47.01
CA PHE A 63 7.66 -3.24 -46.43
C PHE A 63 7.12 -4.14 -45.30
N LEU A 64 7.16 -5.46 -45.48
CA LEU A 64 6.80 -6.42 -44.42
C LEU A 64 7.70 -6.27 -43.18
N CYS A 65 9.01 -6.03 -43.37
CA CYS A 65 9.93 -5.79 -42.26
C CYS A 65 9.58 -4.51 -41.46
N ILE A 66 9.20 -3.42 -42.14
CA ILE A 66 8.80 -2.17 -41.48
C ILE A 66 7.51 -2.37 -40.67
N LEU A 67 6.53 -3.10 -41.22
CA LEU A 67 5.29 -3.44 -40.51
C LEU A 67 5.54 -4.29 -39.27
N MET A 68 6.38 -5.33 -39.39
CA MET A 68 6.73 -6.17 -38.24
C MET A 68 7.47 -5.39 -37.16
N PHE A 69 8.38 -4.47 -37.55
CA PHE A 69 9.09 -3.61 -36.62
C PHE A 69 8.15 -2.61 -35.92
N GLY A 70 7.20 -2.01 -36.66
CA GLY A 70 6.17 -1.15 -36.08
C GLY A 70 5.29 -1.86 -35.06
N CYS A 71 4.83 -3.08 -35.37
CA CYS A 71 4.07 -3.92 -34.44
C CYS A 71 4.88 -4.30 -33.20
N LEU A 72 6.18 -4.61 -33.37
CA LEU A 72 7.06 -4.89 -32.24
C LEU A 72 7.18 -3.67 -31.31
N LEU A 73 7.38 -2.48 -31.88
CA LEU A 73 7.49 -1.25 -31.10
C LEU A 73 6.19 -0.91 -30.33
N THR A 74 5.02 -1.12 -30.92
CA THR A 74 3.73 -0.88 -30.24
C THR A 74 3.46 -1.88 -29.13
N ILE A 75 3.83 -3.15 -29.32
CA ILE A 75 3.75 -4.18 -28.28
C ILE A 75 4.70 -3.83 -27.13
N VAL A 76 5.96 -3.50 -27.43
CA VAL A 76 6.97 -3.11 -26.44
C VAL A 76 6.52 -1.86 -25.67
N PHE A 77 6.02 -0.84 -26.36
CA PHE A 77 5.48 0.36 -25.73
C PHE A 77 4.29 0.04 -24.80
N SER A 78 3.37 -0.82 -25.24
CA SER A 78 2.21 -1.26 -24.44
C SER A 78 2.64 -2.02 -23.18
N ILE A 79 3.68 -2.86 -23.28
CA ILE A 79 4.26 -3.58 -22.14
C ILE A 79 4.89 -2.59 -21.15
N ILE A 80 5.69 -1.64 -21.63
CA ILE A 80 6.35 -0.62 -20.79
C ILE A 80 5.32 0.23 -20.05
N VAL A 81 4.27 0.70 -20.73
CA VAL A 81 3.21 1.52 -20.12
C VAL A 81 2.45 0.73 -19.04
N ARG A 82 2.14 -0.55 -19.29
CA ARG A 82 1.50 -1.41 -18.27
C ARG A 82 2.41 -1.63 -17.06
N PHE A 83 3.70 -1.88 -17.29
CA PHE A 83 4.68 -2.09 -16.24
C PHE A 83 4.84 -0.85 -15.35
N GLN A 84 4.90 0.34 -15.96
CA GLN A 84 4.95 1.62 -15.24
C GLN A 84 3.68 1.88 -14.42
N SER A 85 2.50 1.65 -14.99
CA SER A 85 1.21 1.84 -14.28
C SER A 85 1.09 0.95 -13.05
N MET A 86 1.51 -0.31 -13.16
CA MET A 86 1.49 -1.27 -12.05
C MET A 86 2.46 -0.85 -10.94
N SER A 87 3.67 -0.42 -11.31
CA SER A 87 4.68 0.06 -10.35
C SER A 87 4.27 1.34 -9.61
N SER A 88 3.45 2.21 -10.24
CA SER A 88 2.94 3.42 -9.59
C SER A 88 1.85 3.09 -8.56
N HIS A 89 0.98 2.13 -8.85
CA HIS A 89 -0.09 1.74 -7.93
C HIS A 89 0.47 1.07 -6.67
N SER A 90 1.43 0.15 -6.81
CA SER A 90 2.07 -0.51 -5.67
C SER A 90 2.78 0.48 -4.75
N ARG A 91 3.55 1.42 -5.32
CA ARG A 91 4.20 2.49 -4.55
C ARG A 91 3.20 3.36 -3.81
N SER A 92 2.11 3.75 -4.46
CA SER A 92 1.09 4.58 -3.81
C SER A 92 0.38 3.86 -2.66
N ALA A 93 0.17 2.54 -2.77
CA ALA A 93 -0.41 1.73 -1.71
C ALA A 93 0.56 1.56 -0.54
N GLU A 94 1.84 1.32 -0.82
CA GLU A 94 2.90 1.23 0.21
C GLU A 94 3.07 2.57 0.96
N GLU A 95 3.11 3.69 0.24
CA GLU A 95 3.17 5.03 0.85
C GLU A 95 1.93 5.33 1.69
N ALA A 96 0.74 4.90 1.25
CA ALA A 96 -0.48 5.03 2.02
C ALA A 96 -0.43 4.18 3.30
N GLY A 97 0.08 2.95 3.23
CA GLY A 97 0.33 2.08 4.38
C GLY A 97 1.21 2.75 5.43
N LYS A 98 2.42 3.18 5.02
CA LYS A 98 3.37 3.87 5.91
C LYS A 98 2.79 5.13 6.55
N LYS A 99 2.07 5.95 5.78
CA LYS A 99 1.39 7.14 6.33
C LYS A 99 0.30 6.77 7.33
N GLY A 100 -0.40 5.66 7.08
CA GLY A 100 -1.41 5.12 7.96
C GLY A 100 -0.84 4.66 9.31
N GLU A 101 0.23 3.89 9.28
CA GLU A 101 0.99 3.45 10.46
C GLU A 101 1.52 4.65 11.26
N GLN A 102 2.15 5.62 10.57
CA GLN A 102 2.64 6.84 11.20
C GLN A 102 1.52 7.66 11.86
N HIS A 103 0.34 7.73 11.23
CA HIS A 103 -0.80 8.42 11.80
C HIS A 103 -1.28 7.74 13.09
N ILE A 104 -1.36 6.40 13.11
CA ILE A 104 -1.71 5.66 14.32
C ILE A 104 -0.65 5.85 15.40
N ALA A 105 0.63 5.70 15.08
CA ALA A 105 1.73 5.91 16.03
C ALA A 105 1.68 7.32 16.66
N HIS A 106 1.38 8.34 15.85
CA HIS A 106 1.21 9.71 16.34
C HIS A 106 0.04 9.83 17.31
N GLN A 107 -1.11 9.20 17.04
CA GLN A 107 -2.23 9.20 17.97
C GLN A 107 -1.88 8.47 19.28
N LEU A 108 -1.23 7.31 19.19
CA LEU A 108 -0.84 6.51 20.36
C LEU A 108 0.13 7.26 21.30
N ALA A 109 0.92 8.20 20.78
CA ALA A 109 1.76 9.07 21.60
C ALA A 109 0.98 9.93 22.62
N PHE A 110 -0.32 10.14 22.42
CA PHE A 110 -1.19 10.88 23.34
C PHE A 110 -1.91 10.02 24.39
N LEU A 111 -1.60 8.72 24.49
CA LEU A 111 -2.21 7.85 25.51
C LEU A 111 -1.90 8.31 26.94
N GLY A 112 -0.69 8.83 27.17
CA GLY A 112 -0.18 9.26 28.47
C GLY A 112 0.89 8.31 29.03
N ASP A 113 1.53 8.71 30.13
CA ASP A 113 2.72 8.03 30.68
C ASP A 113 2.44 6.67 31.31
N ASP A 114 1.16 6.37 31.61
CA ASP A 114 0.73 5.07 32.12
C ASP A 114 0.78 3.96 31.06
N TYR A 115 1.02 4.32 29.79
CA TYR A 115 1.07 3.40 28.66
C TYR A 115 2.47 3.37 28.06
N LYS A 116 2.95 2.16 27.79
CA LYS A 116 4.13 1.92 26.97
C LYS A 116 3.70 1.54 25.56
N VAL A 117 4.19 2.28 24.56
CA VAL A 117 3.90 2.03 23.14
C VAL A 117 5.16 1.57 22.42
N PHE A 118 5.04 0.50 21.66
CA PHE A 118 6.04 -0.01 20.74
C PHE A 118 5.47 0.08 19.32
N ASN A 119 6.19 0.74 18.41
CA ASN A 119 5.75 0.92 17.02
C ASN A 119 6.73 0.22 16.08
N HIS A 120 6.22 -0.42 15.04
CA HIS A 120 6.96 -1.11 13.98
C HIS A 120 8.04 -2.03 14.55
N VAL A 121 7.60 -3.07 15.25
CA VAL A 121 8.51 -3.99 15.95
C VAL A 121 8.52 -5.37 15.32
N PHE A 122 9.70 -5.98 15.32
CA PHE A 122 9.89 -7.34 14.88
C PHE A 122 10.07 -8.25 16.08
N VAL A 123 9.17 -9.21 16.23
CA VAL A 123 9.20 -10.17 17.33
C VAL A 123 9.60 -11.53 16.77
N ASN A 124 10.55 -12.20 17.44
CA ASN A 124 10.99 -13.53 17.04
C ASN A 124 10.43 -14.58 17.99
N ILE A 125 9.65 -15.52 17.44
CA ILE A 125 9.20 -16.71 18.17
C ILE A 125 9.57 -17.95 17.37
N LYS A 126 10.31 -18.86 18.02
CA LYS A 126 10.71 -20.17 17.44
C LYS A 126 11.46 -20.05 16.10
N GLY A 127 12.16 -18.94 15.87
CA GLY A 127 12.93 -18.72 14.64
C GLY A 127 12.14 -18.03 13.52
N GLU A 128 10.85 -17.75 13.72
CA GLU A 128 10.04 -16.95 12.80
C GLU A 128 9.94 -15.52 13.30
N GLN A 129 10.38 -14.58 12.45
CA GLN A 129 10.23 -13.15 12.69
C GLN A 129 8.87 -12.69 12.16
N GLN A 130 8.10 -12.00 12.99
CA GLN A 130 6.83 -11.40 12.63
C GLN A 130 6.88 -9.91 12.94
N GLU A 131 6.40 -9.10 12.00
CA GLU A 131 6.26 -7.67 12.15
C GLU A 131 4.92 -7.36 12.80
N ILE A 132 4.90 -6.49 13.81
CA ILE A 132 3.70 -6.01 14.45
C ILE A 132 3.72 -4.48 14.40
N ASP A 133 2.70 -3.88 13.76
CA ASP A 133 2.65 -2.44 13.53
C ASP A 133 2.68 -1.65 14.83
N HIS A 134 1.85 -2.01 15.80
CA HIS A 134 1.86 -1.37 17.12
C HIS A 134 1.51 -2.34 18.25
N ILE A 135 2.21 -2.21 19.37
CA ILE A 135 1.90 -2.87 20.64
C ILE A 135 1.77 -1.80 21.71
N VAL A 136 0.69 -1.82 22.47
CA VAL A 136 0.44 -0.92 23.59
C VAL A 136 0.29 -1.77 24.85
N VAL A 137 1.04 -1.43 25.90
CA VAL A 137 0.92 -2.03 27.23
C VAL A 137 0.47 -0.94 28.19
N GLY A 138 -0.61 -1.16 28.92
CA GLY A 138 -1.08 -0.21 29.91
C GLY A 138 -1.96 -0.84 30.98
N PRO A 139 -2.69 -0.04 31.77
CA PRO A 139 -3.52 -0.53 32.85
C PRO A 139 -4.57 -1.54 32.40
N ASN A 140 -5.05 -1.42 31.16
CA ASN A 140 -6.09 -2.28 30.58
C ASN A 140 -5.53 -3.54 29.90
N GLY A 141 -4.24 -3.85 30.03
CA GLY A 141 -3.61 -5.00 29.38
C GLY A 141 -2.79 -4.64 28.15
N ILE A 142 -2.66 -5.60 27.23
CA ILE A 142 -1.89 -5.46 25.99
C ILE A 142 -2.83 -5.32 24.80
N PHE A 143 -2.58 -4.34 23.95
CA PHE A 143 -3.24 -4.18 22.66
C PHE A 143 -2.22 -4.34 21.54
N HIS A 144 -2.40 -5.31 20.65
CA HIS A 144 -1.68 -5.33 19.37
C HIS A 144 -2.60 -4.81 18.28
N ILE A 145 -2.10 -3.86 17.50
CA ILE A 145 -2.91 -3.09 16.56
C ILE A 145 -2.35 -3.32 15.17
N GLU A 146 -3.19 -3.83 14.29
CA GLU A 146 -2.94 -3.98 12.86
C GLU A 146 -3.50 -2.77 12.11
N SER A 147 -2.66 -2.06 11.35
CA SER A 147 -3.06 -0.86 10.62
C SER A 147 -3.54 -1.20 9.21
N LYS A 148 -4.64 -0.56 8.77
CA LYS A 148 -5.09 -0.62 7.38
C LYS A 148 -5.43 0.76 6.84
N ALA A 149 -4.76 1.15 5.76
CA ALA A 149 -4.88 2.47 5.14
C ALA A 149 -5.88 2.52 3.97
N TYR A 150 -6.80 1.54 3.86
CA TYR A 150 -7.78 1.49 2.78
C TYR A 150 -8.75 2.69 2.82
N SER A 151 -8.93 3.37 1.68
CA SER A 151 -10.04 4.31 1.45
C SER A 151 -11.29 3.61 0.91
N GLY A 152 -12.43 4.30 0.88
CA GLY A 152 -13.68 3.80 0.30
C GLY A 152 -14.57 3.11 1.32
N ASN A 153 -15.60 2.40 0.84
CA ASN A 153 -16.55 1.70 1.72
C ASN A 153 -16.03 0.30 2.03
N LEU A 154 -15.71 0.08 3.29
CA LEU A 154 -15.22 -1.18 3.83
C LEU A 154 -16.38 -1.89 4.53
N THR A 155 -16.67 -3.11 4.11
CA THR A 155 -17.78 -3.89 4.67
C THR A 155 -17.26 -5.26 5.08
N PHE A 156 -17.40 -5.57 6.37
CA PHE A 156 -17.19 -6.94 6.86
C PHE A 156 -18.41 -7.78 6.45
N THR A 157 -18.18 -8.81 5.65
CA THR A 157 -19.17 -9.79 5.20
C THR A 157 -18.96 -11.11 5.91
N SER A 158 -19.84 -12.09 5.68
CA SER A 158 -19.67 -13.46 6.19
C SER A 158 -18.44 -14.18 5.62
N THR A 159 -17.87 -13.69 4.53
CA THR A 159 -16.74 -14.32 3.82
C THR A 159 -15.43 -13.53 3.97
N GLY A 160 -15.42 -12.43 4.72
CA GLY A 160 -14.23 -11.61 4.95
C GLY A 160 -14.48 -10.11 4.73
N LEU A 161 -13.44 -9.39 4.31
CA LEU A 161 -13.50 -7.94 4.10
C LEU A 161 -13.73 -7.60 2.62
N SER A 162 -14.67 -6.69 2.36
CA SER A 162 -14.94 -6.14 1.03
C SER A 162 -14.67 -4.65 1.01
N LYS A 163 -14.13 -4.14 -0.10
CA LYS A 163 -13.98 -2.72 -0.40
C LYS A 163 -14.78 -2.37 -1.66
N ASP A 164 -15.73 -1.45 -1.53
CA ASP A 164 -16.60 -0.97 -2.62
C ASP A 164 -17.23 -2.13 -3.43
N GLY A 165 -17.59 -3.21 -2.73
CA GLY A 165 -18.21 -4.41 -3.31
C GLY A 165 -17.24 -5.48 -3.81
N GLN A 166 -15.92 -5.21 -3.80
CA GLN A 166 -14.90 -6.19 -4.21
C GLN A 166 -14.23 -6.82 -2.99
N SER A 167 -14.08 -8.14 -2.99
CA SER A 167 -13.37 -8.87 -1.93
C SER A 167 -11.91 -8.43 -1.87
N ILE A 168 -11.42 -8.14 -0.67
CA ILE A 168 -10.02 -7.79 -0.40
C ILE A 168 -9.47 -8.68 0.71
N GLU A 169 -8.16 -8.61 0.93
CA GLU A 169 -7.51 -9.37 1.99
C GLU A 169 -8.03 -8.96 3.38
N ASP A 170 -8.46 -9.97 4.16
CA ASP A 170 -8.93 -9.79 5.52
C ASP A 170 -7.74 -9.82 6.51
N PRO A 171 -7.51 -8.75 7.29
CA PRO A 171 -6.43 -8.70 8.28
C PRO A 171 -6.60 -9.68 9.45
N THR A 172 -7.78 -10.24 9.67
CA THR A 172 -8.12 -11.09 10.82
C THR A 172 -7.09 -12.21 11.03
N GLY A 173 -6.60 -12.83 9.95
CA GLY A 173 -5.57 -13.87 10.05
C GLY A 173 -4.22 -13.37 10.56
N GLN A 174 -3.83 -12.13 10.25
CA GLN A 174 -2.60 -11.50 10.74
C GLN A 174 -2.72 -11.20 12.24
N VAL A 175 -3.86 -10.64 12.64
CA VAL A 175 -4.18 -10.32 14.04
C VAL A 175 -4.23 -11.58 14.91
N TYR A 176 -4.77 -12.70 14.41
CA TYR A 176 -4.69 -13.99 15.12
C TYR A 176 -3.26 -14.44 15.40
N ARG A 177 -2.36 -14.29 14.42
CA ARG A 177 -0.95 -14.63 14.63
C ARG A 177 -0.32 -13.72 15.69
N HIS A 178 -0.58 -12.41 15.63
CA HIS A 178 -0.05 -11.46 16.62
C HIS A 178 -0.57 -11.76 18.03
N GLN A 179 -1.86 -12.09 18.19
CA GLN A 179 -2.45 -12.53 19.44
C GLN A 179 -1.72 -13.76 20.01
N PHE A 180 -1.56 -14.80 19.19
CA PHE A 180 -0.88 -16.04 19.58
C PHE A 180 0.58 -15.79 20.01
N ILE A 181 1.28 -14.90 19.31
CA ILE A 181 2.67 -14.51 19.61
C ILE A 181 2.74 -13.83 20.97
N MET A 182 1.89 -12.84 21.22
CA MET A 182 1.84 -12.12 22.49
C MET A 182 1.51 -13.05 23.66
N GLU A 183 0.48 -13.89 23.51
CA GLU A 183 0.11 -14.88 24.53
C GLU A 183 1.25 -15.87 24.81
N SER A 184 1.98 -16.29 23.78
CA SER A 184 3.13 -17.20 23.92
C SER A 184 4.28 -16.55 24.70
N ILE A 185 4.58 -15.27 24.46
CA ILE A 185 5.64 -14.53 25.17
C ILE A 185 5.31 -14.40 26.65
N LEU A 186 4.05 -14.04 26.96
CA LEU A 186 3.57 -13.93 28.33
C LEU A 186 3.63 -15.27 29.06
N LYS A 187 3.10 -16.32 28.42
CA LYS A 187 3.09 -17.67 28.98
C LYS A 187 4.50 -18.18 29.30
N ASN A 188 5.45 -17.99 28.38
CA ASN A 188 6.84 -18.40 28.58
C ASN A 188 7.55 -17.63 29.69
N SER A 189 7.06 -16.41 29.98
CA SER A 189 7.61 -15.55 31.03
C SER A 189 6.85 -15.66 32.37
N GLY A 190 5.83 -16.52 32.45
CA GLY A 190 4.99 -16.69 33.64
C GLY A 190 4.11 -15.46 33.96
N LEU A 191 3.89 -14.59 32.99
CA LEU A 191 3.05 -13.39 33.13
C LEU A 191 1.63 -13.69 32.66
N ASN A 192 0.63 -13.06 33.30
CA ASN A 192 -0.77 -13.18 32.94
C ASN A 192 -1.41 -11.80 32.85
N CYS A 193 -1.91 -11.45 31.67
CA CYS A 193 -2.68 -10.24 31.43
C CYS A 193 -3.56 -10.44 30.19
N ASP A 194 -4.61 -9.62 30.08
CA ASP A 194 -5.49 -9.63 28.91
C ASP A 194 -4.72 -9.10 27.68
N VAL A 195 -4.86 -9.81 26.56
CA VAL A 195 -4.31 -9.43 25.27
C VAL A 195 -5.47 -9.23 24.31
N ALA A 196 -5.56 -8.05 23.69
CA ALA A 196 -6.60 -7.69 22.75
C ALA A 196 -6.01 -7.34 21.37
N GLY A 197 -6.56 -7.95 20.33
CA GLY A 197 -6.24 -7.61 18.95
C GLY A 197 -7.18 -6.55 18.39
N VAL A 198 -6.61 -5.54 17.74
CA VAL A 198 -7.33 -4.41 17.16
C VAL A 198 -6.98 -4.24 15.68
N ILE A 199 -7.99 -4.17 14.83
CA ILE A 199 -7.85 -3.75 13.42
C ILE A 199 -8.20 -2.27 13.35
N CYS A 200 -7.21 -1.42 13.05
CA CYS A 200 -7.38 0.02 13.01
C CYS A 200 -7.28 0.57 11.59
N PHE A 201 -8.37 1.21 11.14
CA PHE A 201 -8.41 1.88 9.84
C PHE A 201 -7.96 3.34 9.97
N SER A 202 -6.82 3.66 9.35
CA SER A 202 -6.14 4.96 9.49
C SER A 202 -6.56 6.00 8.45
N ASN A 203 -7.20 5.58 7.36
CA ASN A 203 -7.60 6.48 6.29
C ASN A 203 -8.91 7.20 6.64
N PRO A 204 -8.95 8.54 6.70
CA PRO A 204 -10.16 9.28 7.06
C PRO A 204 -11.30 9.07 6.06
N ASN A 205 -10.96 8.86 4.78
CA ASN A 205 -11.90 8.63 3.68
C ASN A 205 -12.37 7.16 3.59
N SER A 206 -12.17 6.37 4.64
CA SER A 206 -12.79 5.05 4.79
C SER A 206 -14.18 5.19 5.41
N THR A 207 -15.11 4.32 5.06
CA THR A 207 -16.37 4.13 5.78
C THR A 207 -16.42 2.68 6.22
N LEU A 208 -16.60 2.43 7.50
CA LEU A 208 -16.61 1.07 8.05
C LEU A 208 -18.05 0.62 8.29
N ASN A 209 -18.45 -0.46 7.65
CA ASN A 209 -19.73 -1.12 7.82
C ASN A 209 -19.52 -2.49 8.47
N GLY A 210 -19.98 -2.64 9.70
CA GLY A 210 -19.76 -3.85 10.50
C GLY A 210 -18.38 -3.89 11.16
N CYS A 211 -18.05 -5.05 11.73
CA CYS A 211 -16.79 -5.31 12.43
C CYS A 211 -16.31 -6.74 12.13
N SER A 212 -15.02 -7.00 12.36
CA SER A 212 -14.52 -8.37 12.38
C SER A 212 -15.27 -9.17 13.46
N PRO A 213 -15.67 -10.42 13.17
CA PRO A 213 -16.33 -11.28 14.15
C PRO A 213 -15.40 -11.71 15.29
N ALA A 214 -14.08 -11.61 15.08
CA ALA A 214 -13.06 -12.12 16.01
C ALA A 214 -12.36 -11.00 16.79
N PHE A 215 -12.19 -9.83 16.18
CA PHE A 215 -11.35 -8.77 16.72
C PHE A 215 -12.03 -7.43 16.73
N ILE A 216 -11.60 -6.60 17.67
CA ILE A 216 -12.04 -5.24 17.79
C ILE A 216 -11.65 -4.49 16.51
N THR A 217 -12.60 -3.75 15.94
CA THR A 217 -12.37 -2.99 14.72
C THR A 217 -12.73 -1.54 14.96
N CYS A 218 -11.84 -0.61 14.62
CA CYS A 218 -12.11 0.81 14.79
C CYS A 218 -11.44 1.67 13.72
N LYS A 219 -11.86 2.93 13.65
CA LYS A 219 -11.12 3.99 12.98
C LYS A 219 -10.15 4.65 13.96
N VAL A 220 -9.08 5.23 13.41
CA VAL A 220 -7.99 5.85 14.18
C VAL A 220 -8.46 6.93 15.16
N ASP A 221 -9.52 7.68 14.86
CA ASP A 221 -10.11 8.70 15.73
C ASP A 221 -10.77 8.14 17.00
N ARG A 222 -11.14 6.85 17.00
CA ARG A 222 -11.74 6.15 18.15
C ARG A 222 -10.73 5.29 18.90
N LEU A 223 -9.52 5.10 18.38
CA LEU A 223 -8.51 4.18 18.91
C LEU A 223 -8.13 4.49 20.37
N ILE A 224 -7.83 5.75 20.67
CA ILE A 224 -7.41 6.16 22.03
C ILE A 224 -8.54 5.94 23.05
N HIS A 225 -9.76 6.30 22.67
CA HIS A 225 -10.93 6.06 23.52
C HIS A 225 -11.13 4.56 23.75
N LEU A 226 -10.95 3.75 22.71
CA LEU A 226 -11.07 2.29 22.80
C LEU A 226 -10.07 1.71 23.80
N ILE A 227 -8.79 2.04 23.65
CA ILE A 227 -7.72 1.53 24.53
C ILE A 227 -7.97 1.93 25.99
N LYS A 228 -8.46 3.15 26.24
CA LYS A 228 -8.71 3.65 27.60
C LYS A 228 -9.98 3.09 28.24
N VAL A 229 -11.01 2.83 27.44
CA VAL A 229 -12.34 2.42 27.92
C VAL A 229 -12.51 0.90 27.95
N ASP A 230 -11.70 0.14 27.21
CA ASP A 230 -11.74 -1.32 27.28
C ASP A 230 -11.34 -1.76 28.69
N GLN A 231 -12.33 -2.08 29.53
CA GLN A 231 -12.15 -2.46 30.91
C GLN A 231 -11.72 -3.92 30.95
N SER A 232 -10.41 -4.16 30.93
CA SER A 232 -9.89 -5.46 31.40
C SER A 232 -10.51 -5.79 32.75
N LYS A 233 -10.77 -7.07 32.98
CA LYS A 233 -11.36 -7.55 34.24
C LYS A 233 -10.47 -7.24 35.45
N THR A 234 -9.18 -6.98 35.22
CA THR A 234 -8.19 -6.67 36.25
C THR A 234 -7.25 -5.58 35.75
N LEU A 235 -7.26 -4.41 36.40
CA LEU A 235 -6.30 -3.35 36.08
C LEU A 235 -4.89 -3.76 36.50
N LEU A 236 -3.94 -3.59 35.58
CA LEU A 236 -2.52 -3.79 35.84
C LEU A 236 -1.95 -2.60 36.63
N ASP A 237 -1.12 -2.89 37.63
CA ASP A 237 -0.36 -1.88 38.34
C ASP A 237 0.90 -1.48 37.55
N SER A 238 1.52 -0.35 37.94
CA SER A 238 2.69 0.18 37.22
C SER A 238 3.89 -0.78 37.22
N SER A 239 4.01 -1.64 38.25
CA SER A 239 5.07 -2.65 38.33
C SER A 239 4.85 -3.77 37.29
N SER A 240 3.62 -4.27 37.18
CA SER A 240 3.23 -5.30 36.20
C SER A 240 3.34 -4.77 34.78
N ILE A 241 2.89 -3.53 34.53
CA ILE A 241 3.03 -2.86 33.22
C ILE A 241 4.52 -2.82 32.82
N LYS A 242 5.40 -2.42 33.74
CA LYS A 242 6.85 -2.39 33.49
C LYS A 242 7.43 -3.78 33.21
N GLN A 243 7.05 -4.79 34.01
CA GLN A 243 7.53 -6.16 33.80
C GLN A 243 7.10 -6.73 32.44
N ILE A 244 5.85 -6.48 32.04
CA ILE A 244 5.30 -6.89 30.74
C ILE A 244 6.01 -6.13 29.61
N ALA A 245 6.17 -4.82 29.73
CA ALA A 245 6.88 -4.01 28.75
C ALA A 245 8.32 -4.49 28.55
N ASP A 246 9.06 -4.71 29.63
CA ASP A 246 10.44 -5.21 29.58
C ASP A 246 10.51 -6.63 28.98
N CYS A 247 9.50 -7.47 29.23
CA CYS A 247 9.39 -8.81 28.65
C CYS A 247 9.21 -8.73 27.13
N ILE A 248 8.29 -7.89 26.65
CA ILE A 248 8.07 -7.66 25.21
C ILE A 248 9.33 -7.06 24.59
N GLU A 249 9.95 -6.06 25.23
CA GLU A 249 11.17 -5.42 24.72
C GLU A 249 12.31 -6.41 24.51
N ARG A 250 12.50 -7.38 25.41
CA ARG A 250 13.51 -8.45 25.23
C ARG A 250 13.20 -9.41 24.08
N SER A 251 11.93 -9.53 23.69
CA SER A 251 11.51 -10.39 22.57
C SER A 251 11.64 -9.70 21.20
N ILE A 252 11.79 -8.37 21.21
CA ILE A 252 11.98 -7.57 20.00
C ILE A 252 13.40 -7.77 19.49
N VAL A 253 13.52 -8.07 18.20
CA VAL A 253 14.81 -8.17 17.50
C VAL A 253 15.09 -6.83 16.85
N ASN A 254 16.26 -6.24 17.15
CA ASN A 254 16.72 -5.04 16.46
C ASN A 254 16.99 -5.36 14.98
N ASP A 255 16.27 -4.68 14.09
CA ASP A 255 16.50 -4.75 12.64
C ASP A 255 17.82 -4.04 12.31
N ASN A 256 18.95 -4.76 12.43
CA ASN A 256 20.27 -4.30 11.99
C ASN A 256 20.39 -4.20 10.45
N THR A 257 19.28 -4.32 9.70
CA THR A 257 19.30 -4.52 8.25
C THR A 257 18.76 -3.35 7.42
N LYS A 258 18.39 -2.21 8.02
CA LYS A 258 17.93 -1.00 7.28
C LYS A 258 18.83 0.24 7.37
N MET A 259 20.09 0.10 7.80
CA MET A 259 21.13 1.15 7.68
C MET A 259 22.21 0.81 6.63
N LYS A 260 21.82 0.30 5.45
CA LYS A 260 22.70 0.20 4.28
C LYS A 260 21.98 0.60 3.01
#